data_AF-A0A3K0NZ09-F1
#
_entry.id   AF-A0A3K0NZ09-F1
#
_cell.length_a   1.000
_cell.length_b   1.000
_cell.length_c   1.000
_cell.angle_alpha   90.00
_cell.angle_beta   90.00
_cell.angle_gamma   90.00
#
_symmetry.space_group_name_H-M   'P 1'
#
loop_
_entity.id
_entity.type
_entity.pdbx_description
1 polymer ?
#
loop_
_entity_poly.entity_id
_entity_poly.type
_entity_poly.pdbx_seq_one_letter_code
_entity_poly.pdbx_strand_id
1 'polypeptide(L)' 'MHLYCDCRQCTEGVYPVPDFGEYIALLIRQDDARVRGRIKSISRKCCGKCGERVPVNSCPCNGDSQCWVTKGWHETKLIV' A
#
# COMPACT_ATOMS: atom_id res chain seq x y z
N MET A 1 -4.97 6.70 -19.79
CA MET A 1 -5.90 6.10 -18.82
C MET A 1 -6.42 4.78 -19.39
N HIS A 2 -5.55 3.77 -19.44
CA HIS A 2 -5.90 2.40 -19.83
C HIS A 2 -6.09 1.60 -18.54
N LEU A 3 -7.26 1.70 -17.92
CA LEU A 3 -7.54 1.05 -16.63
C LEU A 3 -8.05 -0.39 -16.77
N TYR A 4 -8.17 -0.93 -17.99
CA TYR A 4 -8.80 -2.23 -18.24
C TYR A 4 -8.13 -3.09 -19.33
N CYS A 5 -6.93 -2.74 -19.79
CA CYS A 5 -6.21 -3.60 -20.75
C CYS A 5 -5.03 -4.27 -20.04
N ASP A 6 -5.31 -5.35 -19.31
CA ASP A 6 -4.29 -6.37 -19.08
C ASP A 6 -4.35 -7.31 -20.30
N CYS A 7 -3.36 -7.20 -21.19
CA CYS A 7 -3.33 -7.92 -22.49
C CYS A 7 -3.44 -9.45 -22.33
N ARG A 8 -3.27 -9.95 -21.10
CA ARG A 8 -3.38 -11.36 -20.71
C ARG A 8 -4.79 -11.95 -20.76
N GLN A 9 -5.84 -11.12 -20.78
CA GLN A 9 -7.24 -11.56 -20.76
C GLN A 9 -7.92 -11.53 -22.14
N CYS A 10 -7.18 -11.16 -23.18
CA CYS A 10 -7.69 -11.11 -24.55
C CYS A 10 -7.78 -12.53 -25.13
N THR A 11 -8.98 -12.99 -25.47
CA THR A 11 -9.17 -14.17 -26.32
C THR A 11 -9.73 -13.67 -27.65
N GLU A 12 -9.04 -13.93 -28.76
CA GLU A 12 -9.49 -13.56 -30.12
C GLU A 12 -9.81 -12.06 -30.33
N GLY A 13 -9.16 -11.14 -29.60
CA GLY A 13 -9.42 -9.70 -29.73
C GLY A 13 -10.66 -9.20 -28.97
N VAL A 14 -11.36 -10.07 -28.25
CA VAL A 14 -12.54 -9.74 -27.43
C VAL A 14 -12.14 -9.60 -25.97
N TYR A 15 -12.50 -8.47 -25.37
CA TYR A 15 -12.37 -8.24 -23.93
C TYR A 15 -13.70 -8.54 -23.24
N PRO A 16 -13.73 -9.47 -22.27
CA PRO A 16 -14.91 -9.63 -21.43
C PRO A 16 -15.12 -8.36 -20.62
N VAL A 17 -16.33 -7.79 -20.67
CA VAL A 17 -16.72 -6.68 -19.80
C VAL A 17 -17.04 -7.31 -18.43
N PRO A 18 -16.25 -7.04 -17.39
CA PRO A 18 -16.50 -7.63 -16.07
C PRO A 18 -17.84 -7.17 -15.54
N ASP A 19 -18.54 -8.03 -14.81
CA ASP A 19 -19.67 -7.59 -14.01
C ASP A 19 -19.20 -6.62 -12.90
N PHE A 20 -20.14 -5.91 -12.27
CA PHE A 20 -19.80 -4.96 -11.21
C PHE A 20 -19.03 -5.62 -10.05
N GLY A 21 -19.35 -6.86 -9.69
CA GLY A 21 -18.66 -7.60 -8.63
C GLY A 21 -17.23 -7.95 -9.00
N GLU A 22 -17.00 -8.42 -10.23
CA GLU A 22 -15.67 -8.67 -10.77
C GLU A 22 -14.85 -7.39 -10.83
N TYR A 23 -15.44 -6.29 -11.27
CA TYR A 23 -14.77 -5.00 -11.30
C TYR A 23 -14.35 -4.52 -9.90
N ILE A 24 -15.26 -4.58 -8.93
CA ILE A 24 -14.95 -4.23 -7.54
C ILE A 24 -13.84 -5.15 -6.99
N ALA A 25 -13.91 -6.45 -7.26
CA ALA A 25 -12.89 -7.40 -6.83
C ALA A 25 -11.52 -7.10 -7.45
N LEU A 26 -11.46 -6.65 -8.70
CA LEU A 26 -10.23 -6.22 -9.35
C LEU A 26 -9.65 -4.97 -8.66
N LEU A 27 -10.48 -3.95 -8.40
CA LEU A 27 -10.04 -2.73 -7.71
C LEU A 27 -9.49 -3.03 -6.31
N ILE A 28 -10.18 -3.87 -5.53
CA ILE A 28 -9.72 -4.27 -4.19
C ILE A 28 -8.35 -4.94 -4.26
N ARG A 29 -8.13 -5.85 -5.21
CA ARG A 29 -6.84 -6.54 -5.39
C ARG A 29 -5.74 -5.57 -5.81
N GLN A 30 -6.06 -4.62 -6.69
CA GLN A 30 -5.10 -3.60 -7.14
C GLN A 30 -4.64 -2.73 -5.96
N ASP A 31 -5.57 -2.30 -5.11
CA ASP A 31 -5.24 -1.50 -3.93
C ASP A 31 -4.50 -2.32 -2.86
N ASP A 32 -4.87 -3.57 -2.62
CA ASP A 32 -4.12 -4.47 -1.73
C ASP A 32 -2.67 -4.65 -2.22
N ALA A 33 -2.46 -4.87 -3.52
CA ALA A 33 -1.13 -4.98 -4.10
C ALA A 33 -0.31 -3.68 -3.91
N ARG A 34 -0.93 -2.51 -4.10
CA ARG A 34 -0.31 -1.21 -3.89
C ARG A 34 0.07 -0.99 -2.42
N VAL A 35 -0.82 -1.32 -1.49
CA VAL A 35 -0.60 -1.20 -0.05
C VAL A 35 0.54 -2.13 0.41
N ARG A 36 0.53 -3.40 -0.03
CA ARG A 36 1.63 -4.35 0.26
C ARG A 36 2.96 -3.84 -0.25
N GLY A 37 3.00 -3.26 -1.45
CA GLY A 37 4.20 -2.63 -2.00
C GLY A 37 4.72 -1.49 -1.12
N ARG A 38 3.81 -0.62 -0.66
CA ARG A 38 4.15 0.50 0.24
C ARG A 38 4.66 0.02 1.60
N ILE A 39 4.01 -0.98 2.21
CA ILE A 39 4.46 -1.59 3.47
C ILE A 39 5.86 -2.16 3.31
N LYS A 40 6.13 -2.93 2.25
CA LYS A 40 7.48 -3.47 1.97
C LYS A 40 8.54 -2.38 1.85
N SER A 41 8.21 -1.24 1.25
CA SER A 41 9.12 -0.10 1.14
C SER A 41 9.38 0.56 2.49
N ILE A 42 8.33 0.77 3.29
CA ILE A 42 8.43 1.31 4.65
C ILE A 42 9.29 0.40 5.52
N SER A 43 9.12 -0.93 5.42
CA SER A 43 9.85 -1.90 6.23
C SER A 43 11.35 -2.04 5.96
N ARG A 44 11.88 -1.30 4.98
CA ARG A 44 13.32 -1.12 4.80
C ARG A 44 13.89 -0.02 5.69
N LYS A 45 13.04 0.84 6.25
CA LYS A 45 13.43 1.93 7.15
C LYS A 45 13.44 1.43 8.61
N CYS A 46 14.20 2.14 9.44
CA CYS A 46 14.18 1.97 10.88
C CYS A 46 13.65 3.24 11.56
N CYS A 47 13.11 3.08 12.76
CA CYS A 47 12.78 4.20 13.64
C CYS A 47 14.05 5.00 13.95
N GLY A 48 14.00 6.32 13.80
CA GLY A 48 15.16 7.20 14.03
C GLY A 48 15.60 7.31 15.50
N LYS A 49 14.85 6.72 16.44
CA LYS A 49 15.18 6.70 17.88
C LYS A 49 15.55 5.32 18.39
N CYS A 50 14.65 4.33 18.27
CA CYS A 50 14.92 2.98 18.79
C CYS A 50 15.68 2.07 17.81
N GLY A 51 15.81 2.45 16.53
CA GLY A 51 16.50 1.65 15.52
C GLY A 51 15.73 0.42 15.02
N GLU A 52 14.53 0.15 15.56
CA GLU A 52 13.71 -0.98 15.14
C GLU A 52 13.10 -0.77 13.75
N ARG A 53 12.91 -1.86 12.98
CA ARG A 53 12.31 -1.80 11.65
C ARG A 53 10.84 -1.40 11.76
N VAL A 54 10.46 -0.37 11.03
CA VAL A 54 9.07 0.12 11.01
C VAL A 54 8.24 -0.67 9.99
N PRO A 55 6.89 -0.70 10.05
CA PRO A 55 6.02 -0.08 11.03
C PRO A 55 5.96 -0.87 12.35
N VAL A 56 6.17 -0.19 13.47
CA VAL A 56 5.97 -0.76 14.81
C VAL A 56 4.78 -0.08 15.49
N ASN A 57 4.03 -0.85 16.29
CA ASN A 57 2.86 -0.33 17.02
C ASN A 57 3.22 0.29 18.37
N SER A 58 4.42 -0.01 18.89
CA SER A 58 4.91 0.49 20.17
C SER A 58 6.39 0.78 20.05
N CYS A 59 6.83 1.89 20.63
CA CYS A 59 8.23 2.29 20.67
C CYS A 59 8.51 2.92 22.04
N PRO A 60 9.59 2.54 22.74
CA PRO A 60 9.95 3.16 24.03
C PRO A 60 10.16 4.67 23.93
N CYS A 61 10.56 5.16 22.75
CA CYS A 61 10.78 6.58 22.48
C CYS A 61 9.50 7.29 22.01
N ASN A 62 8.31 6.82 22.40
CA ASN A 62 7.07 7.49 22.04
C ASN A 62 6.99 8.86 22.74
N GLY A 63 6.88 9.92 21.96
CA GLY A 63 6.96 11.32 22.40
C GLY A 63 8.10 12.07 21.69
N ASP A 64 9.10 11.36 21.18
CA ASP A 64 10.21 11.96 20.44
C ASP A 64 9.81 12.37 19.01
N SER A 65 10.32 13.50 18.55
CA SER A 65 10.03 14.05 17.22
C SER A 65 10.48 13.14 16.06
N GLN A 66 11.51 12.32 16.26
CA GLN A 66 12.05 11.38 15.26
C GLN A 66 11.52 9.95 15.44
N CYS A 67 10.58 9.73 16.36
CA CYS A 67 9.98 8.42 16.59
C CYS A 67 8.93 8.10 15.53
N TRP A 68 8.96 6.85 15.04
CA TRP A 68 7.97 6.33 14.09
C TRP A 68 6.53 6.46 14.61
N VAL A 69 6.30 6.00 15.85
CA VAL A 69 4.97 5.98 16.48
C VAL A 69 4.43 7.39 16.72
N THR A 70 5.31 8.36 16.94
CA THR A 70 4.92 9.75 17.26
C THR A 70 4.64 10.58 16.01
N LYS A 71 5.59 10.66 15.07
CA LYS A 71 5.46 11.48 13.85
C LYS A 71 5.83 10.76 12.56
N GLY A 72 6.64 9.70 12.61
CA GLY A 72 7.12 9.03 11.40
C GLY A 72 6.02 8.39 10.54
N TRP A 73 4.93 7.93 11.15
CA TRP A 73 3.80 7.37 10.39
C TRP A 73 2.99 8.44 9.64
N HIS A 74 3.07 9.73 10.00
CA HIS A 74 2.30 10.79 9.34
C HIS A 74 2.60 10.89 7.84
N GLU A 75 3.85 10.67 7.44
CA GLU A 75 4.28 10.62 6.03
C GLU A 75 3.60 9.47 5.24
N THR A 76 3.05 8.49 5.96
CA THR A 76 2.38 7.32 5.36
C THR A 76 0.87 7.46 5.27
N LYS A 77 0.30 8.52 5.85
CA LYS A 77 -1.14 8.79 5.79
C LYS A 77 -1.57 8.95 4.33
N LEU A 78 -2.68 8.30 3.97
CA LEU A 78 -3.31 8.51 2.67
C LEU A 78 -4.01 9.88 2.70
N ILE A 79 -3.77 10.69 1.68
CA ILE A 79 -4.50 11.93 1.42
C ILE A 79 -5.56 11.57 0.38
N VAL A 80 -6.82 11.90 0.66
CA VAL A 80 -7.98 11.65 -0.20
C VAL A 80 -8.31 12.93 -0.94
#